data_AF-H0HQD7-F1
#
_entry.id   AF-H0HQD7-F1
#
_cell.length_a   1.000
_cell.length_b   1.000
_cell.length_c   1.000
_cell.angle_alpha   90.00
_cell.angle_beta   90.00
_cell.angle_gamma   90.00
#
_symmetry.space_group_name_H-M   'P 1'
#
loop_
_entity.id
_entity.type
_entity.pdbx_description
1 polymer ?
#
loop_
_entity_poly.entity_id
_entity_poly.type
_entity_poly.pdbx_seq_one_letter_code
_entity_poly.pdbx_strand_id
1 'polypeptide(L)' 'MAYEAEIDRSYLGSLERGEKNPTVRLLFRIADVLQCTVPDLVTKSAAPVPKNLPRGRKSKRGQGE' A
#
# COMPACT_ATOMS: atom_id res chain seq x y z
N MET A 1 10.90 10.98 -13.69
CA MET A 1 10.20 10.35 -12.54
C MET A 1 9.73 8.93 -12.83
N ALA A 2 8.62 8.71 -13.56
CA ALA A 2 8.09 7.35 -13.79
C ALA A 2 9.11 6.38 -14.44
N TYR A 3 9.80 6.86 -15.49
CA TYR A 3 10.84 6.09 -16.19
C TYR A 3 12.04 5.77 -15.29
N GLU A 4 12.50 6.75 -14.49
CA GLU A 4 13.66 6.61 -13.59
C GLU A 4 13.35 5.70 -12.40
N ALA A 5 12.11 5.68 -11.92
CA ALA A 5 11.69 4.80 -10.83
C ALA A 5 11.29 3.38 -11.32
N GLU A 6 11.41 3.11 -12.62
CA GLU A 6 10.96 1.89 -13.29
C GLU A 6 9.49 1.56 -12.96
N ILE A 7 8.62 2.57 -13.11
CA ILE A 7 7.18 2.49 -12.84
C ILE A 7 6.43 2.92 -14.08
N ASP A 8 5.36 2.20 -14.41
CA ASP A 8 4.42 2.65 -15.41
C ASP A 8 3.74 3.97 -15.01
N ARG A 9 3.51 4.86 -15.98
CA ARG A 9 2.94 6.20 -15.71
C ARG A 9 1.53 6.12 -15.15
N SER A 10 0.71 5.16 -15.60
CA SER A 10 -0.65 4.97 -15.08
C SER A 10 -0.61 4.46 -13.65
N TYR A 11 0.34 3.58 -13.31
CA TYR A 11 0.53 3.12 -11.94
C TYR A 11 0.99 4.26 -11.01
N LEU A 12 1.94 5.10 -11.45
CA LEU A 12 2.37 6.27 -10.68
C LEU A 12 1.20 7.23 -10.41
N GLY A 13 0.37 7.51 -11.43
CA GLY A 13 -0.81 8.35 -11.24
C GLY A 13 -1.81 7.77 -10.24
N SER A 14 -2.06 6.45 -10.26
CA SER A 14 -2.92 5.81 -9.25
C SER A 14 -2.30 5.80 -7.85
N LEU A 15 -0.97 5.76 -7.74
CA LEU A 15 -0.26 5.86 -6.48
C LEU A 15 -0.44 7.25 -5.85
N GLU A 16 -0.26 8.31 -6.64
CA GLU A 16 -0.42 9.70 -6.20
C GLU A 16 -1.85 10.01 -5.74
N ARG A 17 -2.86 9.38 -6.37
CA ARG A 17 -4.27 9.48 -5.94
C ARG A 17 -4.63 8.58 -4.76
N GLY A 18 -3.72 7.73 -4.28
CA GLY A 18 -3.97 6.79 -3.18
C GLY A 18 -4.88 5.61 -3.56
N GLU A 19 -5.07 5.32 -4.84
CA GLU A 19 -5.91 4.21 -5.33
C GLU A 19 -5.22 2.84 -5.23
N LYS A 20 -3.88 2.85 -5.10
CA LYS A 20 -3.04 1.66 -5.04
C LYS A 20 -2.07 1.75 -3.87
N ASN A 21 -1.88 0.62 -3.18
CA ASN A 21 -0.84 0.49 -2.18
C ASN A 21 0.45 0.00 -2.84
N PRO A 22 1.55 0.78 -2.79
CA PRO A 22 2.84 0.38 -3.33
C PRO A 22 3.50 -0.68 -2.44
N THR A 23 4.46 -1.41 -3.00
CA THR A 23 5.37 -2.22 -2.17
C THR A 23 6.41 -1.33 -1.49
N VAL A 24 6.96 -1.79 -0.37
CA VAL A 24 8.04 -1.05 0.32
C VAL A 24 9.26 -0.84 -0.60
N ARG A 25 9.61 -1.83 -1.43
CA ARG A 25 10.70 -1.72 -2.42
C ARG A 25 10.44 -0.59 -3.43
N LEU A 26 9.19 -0.37 -3.81
CA LEU A 26 8.83 0.71 -4.72
C LEU A 26 9.03 2.09 -4.08
N LEU A 27 8.67 2.24 -2.80
CA LEU A 27 8.90 3.47 -2.06
C LEU A 27 10.38 3.84 -2.00
N PHE A 28 11.26 2.85 -1.78
CA PHE A 28 12.71 3.08 -1.80
C PHE A 28 13.21 3.56 -3.16
N ARG A 29 12.74 2.99 -4.28
CA ARG A 29 13.13 3.45 -5.62
C ARG A 29 12.67 4.88 -5.89
N ILE A 30 11.44 5.21 -5.48
CA ILE A 30 10.91 6.58 -5.63
C ILE A 30 11.73 7.57 -4.79
N ALA A 31 12.07 7.21 -3.55
CA ALA A 31 12.88 8.04 -2.66
C ALA A 31 14.27 8.30 -3.25
N ASP A 32 14.91 7.27 -3.82
CA ASP A 32 16.21 7.38 -4.49
C ASP A 32 16.15 8.35 -5.69
N VAL A 33 15.17 8.20 -6.57
CA VAL A 33 14.98 9.12 -7.72
C VAL A 33 14.70 10.56 -7.28
N LEU A 34 13.95 10.73 -6.18
CA LEU A 34 13.62 12.05 -5.62
C LEU A 34 14.69 12.61 -4.68
N GLN A 35 15.78 11.87 -4.43
CA GLN A 35 16.86 12.25 -3.52
C GLN A 35 16.34 12.61 -2.11
N CYS A 36 15.36 11.85 -1.62
CA CYS A 36 14.78 12.00 -0.28
C CYS A 36 14.76 10.66 0.47
N THR A 37 14.21 10.65 1.68
CA THR A 37 14.05 9.42 2.46
C THR A 37 12.62 8.89 2.37
N VAL A 38 12.42 7.58 2.63
CA VAL A 38 11.08 6.96 2.63
C VAL A 38 10.11 7.64 3.63
N PRO A 39 10.52 8.03 4.85
CA PRO A 39 9.68 8.82 5.75
C PRO A 39 9.15 10.12 5.14
N ASP A 40 9.90 10.77 4.24
CA ASP A 40 9.48 12.02 3.60
C ASP A 40 8.31 11.79 2.60
N LEU A 41 8.13 10.55 2.14
CA LEU A 41 7.08 10.17 1.18
C LEU A 41 5.77 9.76 1.84
N VAL A 42 5.74 9.57 3.16
CA VAL A 42 4.58 9.03 3.87
C VAL A 42 4.13 9.96 4.98
N THR A 43 2.82 10.06 5.16
CA THR A 43 2.23 10.82 6.27
C THR A 43 1.09 10.04 6.89
N LYS A 44 0.64 10.48 8.07
CA LYS A 44 -0.52 9.88 8.73
C LYS A 44 -1.76 10.14 7.86
N SER A 45 -2.36 9.07 7.35
CA SER A 45 -3.60 9.18 6.60
C SER A 45 -4.77 9.56 7.52
N ALA A 46 -5.59 10.51 7.09
CA ALA A 46 -6.88 10.83 7.72
C ALA A 46 -8.00 9.85 7.32
N ALA A 47 -7.73 8.94 6.38
CA ALA A 47 -8.70 7.94 5.96
C ALA A 47 -9.05 6.99 7.11
N PRO A 48 -10.32 6.57 7.23
CA PRO A 48 -10.72 5.60 8.24
C PRO A 48 -10.00 4.28 8.04
N VAL A 49 -9.58 3.64 9.14
CA VAL A 49 -8.97 2.32 9.10
C VAL A 49 -9.96 1.33 8.45
N PRO A 50 -9.55 0.58 7.41
CA PRO A 50 -10.41 -0.40 6.76
C PRO A 50 -10.98 -1.40 7.77
N LYS A 51 -12.24 -1.82 7.56
CA LYS A 51 -12.81 -2.90 8.37
C LYS A 51 -11.94 -4.15 8.22
N ASN A 52 -11.65 -4.81 9.34
CA ASN A 52 -10.97 -6.09 9.32
C ASN A 52 -11.73 -7.07 8.42
N LEU A 53 -10.97 -7.92 7.71
CA LEU A 53 -11.55 -8.99 6.93
C LEU A 53 -12.51 -9.81 7.83
N PRO A 54 -13.67 -10.24 7.30
CA PRO A 54 -14.61 -11.04 8.07
C PRO A 54 -13.88 -12.27 8.62
N ARG A 55 -14.21 -12.65 9.86
CA ARG A 55 -13.67 -13.89 10.44
C ARG A 55 -13.85 -15.02 9.43
N GLY A 56 -12.77 -15.77 9.20
CA GLY A 56 -12.80 -16.92 8.31
C GLY A 56 -13.87 -17.93 8.72
N ARG A 57 -14.15 -18.90 7.84
CA ARG A 57 -15.13 -19.96 8.08
C ARG A 57 -14.94 -20.56 9.48
N LYS A 58 -15.92 -20.40 10.38
CA LYS A 58 -15.94 -21.13 11.65
C LYS A 58 -15.90 -22.62 11.32
N SER A 59 -14.82 -23.30 11.69
CA SER A 59 -14.78 -24.76 11.64
C SER A 59 -15.95 -25.31 12.46
N LYS A 60 -16.70 -26.27 11.90
CA LYS A 60 -17.73 -27.03 12.64
C LYS A 60 -17.08 -28.01 13.65
N ARG A 61 -16.15 -27.54 14.49
CA ARG A 61 -15.60 -28.29 15.63
C ARG A 61 -16.06 -27.55 16.88
N GLY A 62 -17.24 -27.89 17.37
CA GLY A 62 -17.86 -27.26 18.55
C GLY A 62 -19.39 -27.23 18.57
N GLN A 63 -20.07 -27.98 17.69
CA GLN A 63 -21.48 -28.33 17.88
C GLN A 63 -21.57 -29.86 17.81
N GLY A 64 -21.51 -30.47 18.98
CA GLY A 64 -21.49 -31.90 19.23
C GLY A 64 -21.26 -32.02 20.73
N GLU A 65 -22.27 -32.55 21.40
CA GLU A 65 -22.48 -32.72 22.84
C GLU A 65 -21.25 -33.16 23.66
#